data_AF-A0A7I4YNS2-F1
#
_entry.id   AF-A0A7I4YNS2-F1
#
_cell.length_a   1.000
_cell.length_b   1.000
_cell.length_c   1.000
_cell.angle_alpha   90.00
_cell.angle_beta   90.00
_cell.angle_gamma   90.00
#
_symmetry.space_group_name_H-M   'P 1'
#
loop_
_entity.id
_entity.type
_entity.pdbx_description
1 polymer ?
#
loop_
_entity_poly.entity_id
_entity_poly.type
_entity_poly.pdbx_seq_one_letter_code
_entity_poly.pdbx_strand_id
1 'polypeptide(L)'
;MYWLLLILVPLVIAQKECLISKDSGYVCDEEAGQRFYFDMRMKRCQPFYYKGCGGNGNAFMTRDECLKKCSDVKGETAIQAVCKSGAYAAGATSLPEPLGCTECPKGYECEDKLCCPKKDYLCSLQYDAGKFGDKGSHTPRYFYSKSLKNCMLFTYYGRDGNANNFATYNECKKMCMT
;
A
#
# COMPACT_ATOMS: atom_id res chain seq x y z
N MET A 1 0.47 34.06 28.49
CA MET A 1 1.04 32.82 27.92
C MET A 1 0.02 31.66 27.81
N TYR A 2 -1.28 31.92 27.66
CA TYR A 2 -2.32 30.88 27.48
C TYR A 2 -3.15 31.05 26.19
N TRP A 3 -2.70 31.90 25.25
CA TRP A 3 -3.39 32.14 23.98
C TRP A 3 -2.70 31.50 22.76
N LEU A 4 -1.46 31.03 22.90
CA LEU A 4 -0.72 30.34 21.82
C LEU A 4 -0.98 28.83 21.76
N LEU A 5 -1.59 28.23 22.78
CA LEU A 5 -1.85 26.77 22.83
C LEU A 5 -3.14 26.33 22.13
N LEU A 6 -4.06 27.24 21.79
CA LEU A 6 -5.36 26.86 21.20
C LEU A 6 -5.33 26.70 19.67
N ILE A 7 -4.28 27.15 18.99
CA ILE A 7 -4.21 27.16 17.52
C ILE A 7 -3.48 25.92 16.95
N LEU A 8 -2.62 25.26 17.74
CA LEU A 8 -1.82 24.11 17.29
C LEU A 8 -2.57 22.76 17.42
N VAL A 9 -3.52 22.64 18.35
CA VAL A 9 -4.23 21.38 18.60
C VAL A 9 -5.17 20.95 17.45
N PRO A 10 -5.95 21.85 16.80
CA PRO A 10 -6.87 21.45 15.72
C PRO A 10 -6.15 20.92 14.47
N LEU A 11 -4.97 21.48 14.17
CA LEU A 11 -4.18 21.13 12.98
C LEU A 11 -3.58 19.71 13.07
N VAL A 12 -3.23 19.25 14.28
CA VAL A 12 -2.59 17.94 14.49
C VAL A 12 -3.62 16.79 14.44
N ILE A 13 -4.86 17.03 14.90
CA ILE A 13 -5.92 16.02 14.91
C ILE A 13 -6.42 15.75 13.47
N ALA A 14 -6.61 16.80 12.67
CA ALA A 14 -7.09 16.70 11.29
C ALA A 14 -6.17 15.85 10.40
N GLN A 15 -4.87 15.86 10.67
CA GLN A 15 -3.89 15.10 9.89
C GLN A 15 -3.94 13.60 10.19
N LYS A 16 -4.25 13.20 11.44
CA LYS A 16 -4.25 11.80 11.88
C LYS A 16 -5.39 10.97 11.28
N GLU A 17 -6.57 11.58 11.11
CA GLU A 17 -7.71 10.94 10.44
C GLU A 17 -7.39 10.57 8.99
N CYS A 18 -6.60 11.40 8.31
CA CYS A 18 -6.16 11.08 6.96
C CYS A 18 -5.19 9.89 6.92
N LEU A 19 -4.55 9.52 8.05
CA LEU A 19 -3.55 8.44 8.11
C LEU A 19 -4.15 7.05 8.30
N ILE A 20 -5.34 6.96 8.87
CA ILE A 20 -5.97 5.67 9.20
C ILE A 20 -6.70 5.08 7.99
N SER A 21 -6.73 3.75 7.88
CA SER A 21 -7.46 3.05 6.81
C SER A 21 -8.96 3.38 6.87
N LYS A 22 -9.65 3.31 5.73
CA LYS A 22 -11.12 3.40 5.70
C LYS A 22 -11.74 2.35 6.61
N ASP A 23 -12.83 2.70 7.29
CA ASP A 23 -13.68 1.76 8.01
C ASP A 23 -15.12 1.88 7.52
N SER A 24 -15.65 0.77 6.99
CA SER A 24 -17.02 0.71 6.47
C SER A 24 -18.08 0.69 7.57
N GLY A 25 -17.68 0.47 8.82
CA GLY A 25 -18.60 0.33 9.94
C GLY A 25 -19.47 -0.92 9.82
N TYR A 26 -20.68 -0.85 10.37
CA TYR A 26 -21.69 -1.91 10.37
C TYR A 26 -23.07 -1.40 9.98
N VAL A 27 -23.97 -2.32 9.61
CA VAL A 27 -25.34 -2.01 9.18
C VAL A 27 -26.18 -1.67 10.40
N CYS A 28 -26.95 -0.59 10.31
CA CYS A 28 -27.91 -0.14 11.32
C CYS A 28 -29.02 0.67 10.65
N ASP A 29 -29.90 1.30 11.44
CA ASP A 29 -31.05 2.06 10.93
C ASP A 29 -30.67 3.45 10.36
N GLU A 30 -29.41 3.86 10.49
CA GLU A 30 -28.88 5.10 9.90
C GLU A 30 -28.55 4.95 8.41
N GLU A 31 -28.47 6.07 7.72
CA GLU A 31 -28.28 6.10 6.26
C GLU A 31 -26.90 5.54 5.84
N ALA A 32 -26.95 4.39 5.16
CA ALA A 32 -25.82 3.84 4.44
C ALA A 32 -25.61 4.60 3.11
N GLY A 33 -24.37 4.67 2.63
CA GLY A 33 -24.12 5.37 1.37
C GLY A 33 -22.66 5.52 1.01
N GLN A 34 -22.42 6.16 -0.14
CA GLN A 34 -21.08 6.49 -0.60
C GLN A 34 -20.46 7.56 0.30
N ARG A 35 -19.24 7.30 0.75
CA ARG A 35 -18.35 8.27 1.41
C ARG A 35 -17.02 8.31 0.68
N PHE A 36 -16.17 9.27 1.01
CA PHE A 36 -14.80 9.37 0.50
C PHE A 36 -13.82 9.19 1.65
N TYR A 37 -12.72 8.48 1.41
CA TYR A 37 -11.62 8.40 2.36
C TYR A 37 -10.33 8.83 1.67
N PHE A 38 -9.38 9.37 2.43
CA PHE A 38 -8.05 9.65 1.95
C PHE A 38 -7.21 8.38 2.01
N ASP A 39 -6.84 7.84 0.85
CA ASP A 39 -5.87 6.77 0.79
C ASP A 39 -4.47 7.38 0.83
N MET A 40 -3.80 7.22 1.97
CA MET A 40 -2.44 7.70 2.20
C MET A 40 -1.41 7.17 1.23
N ARG A 41 -1.54 5.90 0.85
CA ARG A 41 -0.60 5.24 -0.05
C ARG A 41 -0.69 5.91 -1.42
N MET A 42 -1.88 6.37 -1.79
CA MET A 42 -2.09 7.09 -3.03
C MET A 42 -2.00 8.60 -2.91
N LYS A 43 -2.13 9.21 -1.74
CA LYS A 43 -2.35 10.67 -1.64
C LYS A 43 -3.55 11.15 -2.45
N ARG A 44 -4.67 10.41 -2.41
CA ARG A 44 -5.92 10.82 -3.08
C ARG A 44 -7.14 10.40 -2.27
N CYS A 45 -8.21 11.15 -2.47
CA CYS A 45 -9.53 10.83 -1.96
C CYS A 45 -10.27 9.86 -2.89
N GLN A 46 -10.77 8.77 -2.33
CA GLN A 46 -11.44 7.68 -3.05
C GLN A 46 -12.81 7.37 -2.46
N PRO A 47 -13.80 6.99 -3.30
CA PRO A 47 -15.10 6.58 -2.82
C PRO A 47 -15.05 5.20 -2.15
N PHE A 48 -15.87 4.99 -1.13
CA PHE A 48 -16.15 3.69 -0.53
C PHE A 48 -17.59 3.65 0.01
N TYR A 49 -18.09 2.45 0.30
CA TYR A 49 -19.42 2.26 0.88
C TYR A 49 -19.38 2.20 2.41
N TYR A 50 -20.07 3.14 3.06
CA TYR A 50 -20.30 3.18 4.50
C TYR A 50 -21.65 2.54 4.83
N LYS A 51 -21.67 1.71 5.88
CA LYS A 51 -22.82 0.84 6.18
C LYS A 51 -23.89 1.47 7.07
N GLY A 52 -23.68 2.69 7.58
CA GLY A 52 -24.68 3.45 8.36
C GLY A 52 -24.18 3.83 9.76
N CYS A 53 -23.55 2.90 10.49
CA CYS A 53 -23.05 3.16 11.85
C CYS A 53 -21.58 2.76 12.06
N GLY A 54 -20.96 3.35 13.07
CA GLY A 54 -19.56 3.11 13.43
C GLY A 54 -18.61 3.77 12.43
N GLY A 55 -17.50 3.11 12.12
CA GLY A 55 -16.48 3.65 11.22
C GLY A 55 -15.45 4.51 11.96
N ASN A 56 -14.73 5.34 11.18
CA ASN A 56 -13.72 6.25 11.71
C ASN A 56 -13.71 7.60 10.97
N GLY A 57 -12.86 8.53 11.41
CA GLY A 57 -12.79 9.89 10.88
C GLY A 57 -12.28 10.03 9.45
N ASN A 58 -11.77 8.97 8.81
CA ASN A 58 -11.39 8.99 7.40
C ASN A 58 -12.60 8.71 6.48
N ALA A 59 -13.68 9.45 6.68
CA ALA A 59 -14.96 9.23 5.99
C ALA A 59 -15.68 10.57 5.74
N PHE A 60 -15.52 11.11 4.55
CA PHE A 60 -16.01 12.40 4.11
C PHE A 60 -17.23 12.25 3.19
N MET A 61 -18.14 13.23 3.17
CA MET A 61 -19.32 13.17 2.31
C MET A 61 -18.96 13.39 0.84
N THR A 62 -17.97 14.24 0.59
CA THR A 62 -17.55 14.61 -0.77
C THR A 62 -16.06 14.43 -0.96
N ARG A 63 -15.67 14.27 -2.23
CA ARG A 63 -14.25 14.22 -2.61
C ARG A 63 -13.51 15.51 -2.24
N ASP A 64 -14.16 16.66 -2.39
CA ASP A 64 -13.54 17.97 -2.15
C ASP A 64 -13.32 18.23 -0.66
N GLU A 65 -14.25 17.81 0.20
CA GLU A 65 -14.07 17.84 1.66
C GLU A 65 -12.85 17.02 2.08
N CYS A 66 -12.75 15.79 1.57
CA CYS A 66 -11.60 14.93 1.81
C CYS A 66 -10.29 15.58 1.33
N LEU A 67 -10.27 16.16 0.12
CA LEU A 67 -9.06 16.78 -0.42
C LEU A 67 -8.66 18.00 0.40
N LYS A 68 -9.62 18.88 0.71
CA LYS A 68 -9.38 20.05 1.54
C LYS A 68 -8.76 19.70 2.90
N LYS A 69 -9.14 18.56 3.47
CA LYS A 69 -8.63 18.11 4.77
C LYS A 69 -7.29 17.38 4.67
N CYS A 70 -7.09 16.59 3.62
CA CYS A 70 -6.01 15.60 3.56
C CYS A 70 -4.95 15.82 2.45
N SER A 71 -5.12 16.77 1.53
CA SER A 71 -4.21 16.98 0.38
C SER A 71 -2.77 17.28 0.80
N ASP A 72 -2.60 17.97 1.94
CA ASP A 72 -1.30 18.44 2.41
C ASP A 72 -0.66 17.49 3.43
N VAL A 73 -1.26 16.30 3.62
CA VAL A 73 -0.73 15.28 4.51
C VAL A 73 0.56 14.73 3.90
N LYS A 74 1.69 15.27 4.36
CA LYS A 74 3.03 14.72 4.16
C LYS A 74 3.23 13.46 5.00
N GLY A 75 2.42 12.42 4.78
CA GLY A 75 2.90 11.08 5.07
C GLY A 75 3.95 10.74 4.02
N GLU A 76 5.09 10.25 4.45
CA GLU A 76 6.04 9.61 3.57
C GLU A 76 5.24 8.60 2.72
N THR A 77 5.20 8.80 1.40
CA THR A 77 4.69 7.77 0.48
C THR A 77 5.34 6.48 0.91
N ALA A 78 4.56 5.43 1.18
CA ALA A 78 5.06 4.10 1.52
C ALA A 78 6.34 3.90 0.73
N ILE A 79 7.49 3.99 1.43
CA ILE A 79 8.79 3.75 0.83
C ILE A 79 8.57 2.42 0.14
N GLN A 80 8.73 2.35 -1.19
CA GLN A 80 8.73 1.06 -1.86
C GLN A 80 9.84 0.28 -1.17
N ALA A 81 9.45 -0.52 -0.17
CA ALA A 81 10.37 -1.17 0.73
C ALA A 81 10.91 -2.32 -0.09
N VAL A 82 12.02 -2.03 -0.76
CA VAL A 82 12.66 -2.89 -1.73
C VAL A 82 13.92 -3.41 -1.07
N CYS A 83 14.04 -4.73 -1.08
CA CYS A 83 15.19 -5.46 -0.56
C CYS A 83 16.42 -5.22 -1.44
N LYS A 84 17.63 -5.57 -0.97
CA LYS A 84 18.85 -5.48 -1.79
C LYS A 84 18.77 -6.30 -3.08
N SER A 85 17.90 -7.32 -3.10
CA SER A 85 17.60 -8.14 -4.28
C SER A 85 16.79 -7.42 -5.36
N GLY A 86 16.21 -6.24 -5.07
CA GLY A 86 15.27 -5.55 -5.96
C GLY A 86 13.82 -6.05 -5.83
N ALA A 87 13.57 -7.05 -4.99
CA ALA A 87 12.22 -7.54 -4.70
C ALA A 87 11.52 -6.66 -3.66
N TYR A 88 10.19 -6.58 -3.72
CA TYR A 88 9.41 -5.96 -2.66
C TYR A 88 9.49 -6.78 -1.36
N ALA A 89 9.63 -6.09 -0.24
CA ALA A 89 9.51 -6.66 1.10
C ALA A 89 8.05 -7.05 1.40
N ALA A 90 7.86 -7.94 2.37
CA ALA A 90 6.54 -8.38 2.80
C ALA A 90 5.68 -7.17 3.24
N GLY A 91 4.45 -7.09 2.74
CA GLY A 91 3.51 -6.01 3.05
C GLY A 91 3.76 -4.70 2.30
N ALA A 92 4.88 -4.55 1.59
CA ALA A 92 5.24 -3.30 0.91
C ALA A 92 4.21 -2.85 -0.14
N THR A 93 3.44 -3.78 -0.71
CA THR A 93 2.41 -3.50 -1.73
C THR A 93 0.97 -3.70 -1.24
N SER A 94 0.77 -4.23 -0.04
CA SER A 94 -0.55 -4.61 0.49
C SER A 94 -0.92 -3.88 1.80
N LEU A 95 0.06 -3.43 2.58
CA LEU A 95 -0.13 -2.77 3.86
C LEU A 95 0.23 -1.27 3.81
N PRO A 96 -0.25 -0.46 4.78
CA PRO A 96 0.17 0.93 4.92
C PRO A 96 1.68 1.07 5.20
N GLU A 97 2.25 0.14 5.94
CA GLU A 97 3.68 0.03 6.25
C GLU A 97 4.15 -1.42 6.03
N PRO A 98 5.38 -1.63 5.53
CA PRO A 98 5.94 -2.98 5.34
C PRO A 98 6.11 -3.70 6.68
N LEU A 99 6.10 -5.04 6.66
CA LEU A 99 6.33 -5.84 7.87
C LEU A 99 7.77 -5.65 8.35
N GLY A 100 7.91 -5.30 9.63
CA GLY A 100 9.18 -5.35 10.34
C GLY A 100 9.60 -6.77 10.72
N CYS A 101 10.88 -6.94 11.06
CA CYS A 101 11.50 -8.25 11.29
C CYS A 101 11.10 -9.00 12.59
N THR A 102 10.08 -8.57 13.33
CA THR A 102 9.65 -9.28 14.55
C THR A 102 9.29 -10.73 14.24
N GLU A 103 8.54 -10.94 13.16
CA GLU A 103 8.23 -12.27 12.64
C GLU A 103 7.99 -12.20 11.13
N CYS A 104 8.90 -12.78 10.35
CA CYS A 104 8.76 -12.79 8.90
C CYS A 104 7.89 -13.96 8.42
N PRO A 105 7.01 -13.74 7.43
CA PRO A 105 6.20 -14.81 6.85
C PRO A 105 7.06 -15.94 6.27
N LYS A 106 6.46 -17.12 6.12
CA LYS A 106 7.12 -18.27 5.48
C LYS A 106 7.63 -17.90 4.09
N GLY A 107 8.91 -18.19 3.83
CA GLY A 107 9.58 -17.85 2.56
C GLY A 107 10.27 -16.50 2.56
N TYR A 108 10.19 -15.74 3.67
CA TYR A 108 10.92 -14.49 3.88
C TYR A 108 11.98 -14.65 4.98
N GLU A 109 12.94 -13.74 5.00
CA GLU A 109 13.96 -13.58 6.03
C GLU A 109 14.19 -12.11 6.33
N CYS A 110 14.72 -11.80 7.51
CA CYS A 110 15.01 -10.42 7.88
C CYS A 110 16.27 -9.92 7.17
N GLU A 111 16.14 -8.80 6.46
CA GLU A 111 17.25 -8.05 5.88
C GLU A 111 16.99 -6.55 6.11
N ASP A 112 17.91 -5.84 6.74
CA ASP A 112 17.81 -4.39 6.99
C ASP A 112 16.47 -3.93 7.57
N LYS A 113 15.95 -4.67 8.56
CA LYS A 113 14.65 -4.45 9.24
C LYS A 113 13.41 -4.72 8.37
N LEU A 114 13.59 -5.22 7.15
CA LEU A 114 12.53 -5.62 6.24
C LEU A 114 12.46 -7.15 6.16
N CYS A 115 11.25 -7.69 6.06
CA CYS A 115 11.08 -9.09 5.69
C CYS A 115 11.23 -9.24 4.17
N CYS A 116 12.37 -9.78 3.74
CA CYS A 116 12.77 -9.94 2.37
C CYS A 116 12.61 -11.38 1.87
N PRO A 117 12.11 -11.59 0.64
CA PRO A 117 11.79 -12.92 0.14
C PRO A 117 13.05 -13.71 -0.21
N LYS A 118 13.11 -14.97 0.23
CA LYS A 118 14.20 -15.90 -0.12
C LYS A 118 14.15 -16.26 -1.60
N LYS A 119 15.31 -16.48 -2.22
CA LYS A 119 15.45 -16.83 -3.64
C LYS A 119 14.60 -18.03 -4.05
N ASP A 120 14.70 -19.14 -3.31
CA ASP A 120 13.99 -20.38 -3.63
C ASP A 120 12.47 -20.22 -3.54
N TYR A 121 12.01 -19.39 -2.61
CA TYR A 121 10.60 -19.06 -2.48
C TYR A 121 10.15 -18.16 -3.61
N LEU A 122 10.77 -16.98 -3.77
CA LEU A 122 10.39 -15.97 -4.76
C LEU A 122 10.36 -16.54 -6.18
N CYS A 123 11.45 -17.16 -6.61
CA CYS A 123 11.61 -17.62 -7.99
C CYS A 123 10.76 -18.87 -8.29
N SER A 124 10.08 -19.43 -7.29
CA SER A 124 9.10 -20.52 -7.46
C SER A 124 7.66 -20.02 -7.67
N LEU A 125 7.38 -18.75 -7.33
CA LEU A 125 6.05 -18.16 -7.45
C LEU A 125 5.69 -17.94 -8.91
N GLN A 126 4.40 -18.07 -9.24
CA GLN A 126 3.86 -17.53 -10.48
C GLN A 126 3.83 -16.00 -10.40
N TYR A 127 3.69 -15.31 -11.54
CA TYR A 127 3.41 -13.88 -11.50
C TYR A 127 2.03 -13.63 -10.89
N ASP A 128 1.88 -12.50 -10.22
CA ASP A 128 0.60 -12.01 -9.75
C ASP A 128 0.51 -10.53 -10.10
N ALA A 129 -0.40 -10.23 -11.03
CA ALA A 129 -0.65 -8.87 -11.53
C ALA A 129 -1.20 -7.96 -10.42
N GLY A 130 -1.64 -8.53 -9.31
CA GLY A 130 -2.27 -7.80 -8.22
C GLY A 130 -3.59 -7.20 -8.66
N LYS A 131 -3.98 -6.11 -8.02
CA LYS A 131 -5.22 -5.38 -8.32
C LYS A 131 -4.89 -3.99 -8.80
N PHE A 132 -5.82 -3.40 -9.57
CA PHE A 132 -5.77 -1.99 -9.94
C PHE A 132 -5.51 -1.16 -8.68
N GLY A 133 -4.28 -0.68 -8.62
CA GLY A 133 -3.85 0.38 -7.76
C GLY A 133 -4.64 1.60 -8.17
N ASP A 134 -5.08 2.32 -7.17
CA ASP A 134 -6.08 3.33 -7.31
C ASP A 134 -5.57 4.64 -8.00
N LYS A 135 -4.32 4.65 -8.49
CA LYS A 135 -3.82 5.61 -9.48
C LYS A 135 -3.57 4.91 -10.82
N GLY A 136 -4.19 5.44 -11.88
CA GLY A 136 -3.84 5.08 -13.26
C GLY A 136 -2.36 5.32 -13.54
N SER A 137 -1.57 4.26 -13.49
CA SER A 137 -1.19 3.51 -14.69
C SER A 137 -0.71 2.14 -14.22
N HIS A 138 -1.21 1.09 -14.86
CA HIS A 138 -0.55 -0.20 -14.78
C HIS A 138 0.88 -0.04 -15.31
N THR A 139 1.85 -0.69 -14.65
CA THR A 139 3.26 -0.54 -15.00
C THR A 139 3.82 -1.84 -15.55
N PRO A 140 4.68 -1.78 -16.58
CA PRO A 140 5.43 -2.94 -17.02
C PRO A 140 6.41 -3.34 -15.91
N ARG A 141 6.38 -4.62 -15.54
CA ARG A 141 7.23 -5.25 -14.52
C ARG A 141 7.74 -6.57 -15.05
N TYR A 142 8.72 -7.16 -14.37
CA TYR A 142 9.30 -8.45 -14.76
C TYR A 142 9.05 -9.51 -13.69
N PHE A 143 8.81 -10.74 -14.12
CA PHE A 143 8.74 -11.91 -13.24
C PHE A 143 9.58 -13.03 -13.83
N TYR A 144 10.11 -13.91 -12.98
CA TYR A 144 10.80 -15.11 -13.43
C TYR A 144 9.81 -16.22 -13.76
N SER A 145 9.88 -16.75 -14.98
CA SER A 145 9.12 -17.92 -15.41
C SER A 145 9.98 -19.17 -15.30
N LYS A 146 9.60 -20.09 -14.40
CA LYS A 146 10.32 -21.37 -14.21
C LYS A 146 10.24 -22.28 -15.44
N SER A 147 9.12 -22.26 -16.18
CA SER A 147 8.94 -23.08 -17.38
C SER A 147 9.83 -22.62 -18.53
N LEU A 148 9.96 -21.30 -18.70
CA LEU A 148 10.80 -20.70 -19.74
C LEU A 148 12.24 -20.46 -19.29
N LYS A 149 12.53 -20.62 -17.99
CA LYS A 149 13.82 -20.31 -17.36
C LYS A 149 14.33 -18.90 -17.71
N ASN A 150 13.42 -17.93 -17.76
CA ASN A 150 13.73 -16.56 -18.15
C ASN A 150 12.82 -15.55 -17.45
N CYS A 151 13.27 -14.29 -17.41
CA CYS A 151 12.48 -13.17 -16.90
C CYS A 151 11.58 -12.62 -18.00
N MET A 152 10.28 -12.61 -17.72
CA MET A 152 9.21 -12.23 -18.65
C MET A 152 8.55 -10.93 -18.19
N LEU A 153 8.12 -10.12 -19.15
CA LEU A 153 7.37 -8.89 -18.87
C LEU A 153 5.92 -9.23 -18.52
N PHE A 154 5.36 -8.53 -17.54
CA PHE A 154 3.93 -8.55 -17.23
C PHE A 154 3.46 -7.16 -16.80
N THR A 155 2.15 -6.98 -16.81
CA THR A 155 1.50 -5.76 -16.36
C THR A 155 1.17 -5.89 -14.86
N TYR A 156 1.79 -5.08 -14.02
CA TYR A 156 1.46 -5.00 -12.60
C TYR A 156 0.52 -3.83 -12.36
N TYR A 157 -0.55 -4.11 -11.61
CA TYR A 157 -1.62 -3.16 -11.40
C TYR A 157 -1.38 -2.22 -10.22
N GLY A 158 -0.33 -2.43 -9.41
CA GLY A 158 0.14 -1.44 -8.43
C GLY A 158 -0.31 -1.67 -6.99
N ARG A 159 -1.10 -2.72 -6.71
CA ARG A 159 -1.47 -3.16 -5.35
C ARG A 159 -1.48 -4.68 -5.27
N ASP A 160 -1.24 -5.20 -4.08
CA ASP A 160 -1.20 -6.65 -3.80
C ASP A 160 -0.11 -7.29 -4.69
N GLY A 161 -0.40 -8.45 -5.27
CA GLY A 161 0.59 -9.22 -6.00
C GLY A 161 1.47 -10.05 -5.06
N ASN A 162 2.57 -10.55 -5.61
CA ASN A 162 3.55 -11.31 -4.86
C ASN A 162 4.98 -10.82 -5.14
N ALA A 163 5.95 -11.47 -4.49
CA ALA A 163 7.35 -11.08 -4.53
C ALA A 163 8.05 -11.32 -5.88
N ASN A 164 7.51 -12.18 -6.76
CA ASN A 164 8.07 -12.41 -8.10
C ASN A 164 7.67 -11.29 -9.05
N ASN A 165 8.17 -10.09 -8.74
CA ASN A 165 7.75 -8.84 -9.31
C ASN A 165 8.90 -7.83 -9.21
N PHE A 166 9.58 -7.56 -10.33
CA PHE A 166 10.78 -6.73 -10.41
C PHE A 166 10.56 -5.50 -11.31
N ALA A 167 11.28 -4.40 -11.03
CA ALA A 167 11.17 -3.19 -11.84
C ALA A 167 11.84 -3.37 -13.20
N THR A 168 12.96 -4.10 -13.21
CA THR A 168 13.79 -4.29 -14.39
C THR A 168 14.08 -5.76 -14.66
N TYR A 169 14.38 -6.08 -15.92
CA TYR A 169 14.85 -7.40 -16.32
C TYR A 169 16.12 -7.81 -15.57
N ASN A 170 17.04 -6.86 -15.34
CA ASN A 170 18.33 -7.14 -14.71
C ASN A 170 18.21 -7.53 -13.24
N GLU A 171 17.30 -6.92 -12.48
CA GLU A 171 17.00 -7.32 -11.10
C GLU A 171 16.43 -8.75 -11.06
N CYS A 172 15.46 -9.04 -11.93
CA CYS A 172 14.90 -10.39 -12.05
C CYS A 172 15.97 -11.42 -12.41
N LYS A 173 16.81 -11.13 -13.40
CA LYS A 173 17.91 -11.99 -13.84
C LYS A 173 18.89 -12.23 -12.69
N LYS A 174 19.30 -11.17 -12.00
CA LYS A 174 20.22 -11.25 -10.87
C LYS A 174 19.66 -12.13 -9.75
N MET A 175 18.36 -12.06 -9.49
CA MET A 175 17.72 -12.84 -8.42
C MET A 175 17.49 -14.31 -8.81
N CYS A 176 16.98 -14.58 -10.01
CA CYS A 176 16.43 -15.89 -10.36
C CYS A 176 17.19 -16.67 -11.45
N MET A 177 18.15 -16.06 -12.13
CA MET A 177 18.91 -16.69 -13.23
C MET A 177 20.40 -16.85 -12.91
N THR A 178 20.80 -16.54 -11.68
CA THR A 178 22.17 -16.73 -11.14
C THR A 178 22.32 -18.03 -10.39
#